data_AF-A0A4Q3R206-F1
#
_entry.id   AF-A0A4Q3R206-F1
#
_cell.length_a   1.000
_cell.length_b   1.000
_cell.length_c   1.000
_cell.angle_alpha   90.00
_cell.angle_beta   90.00
_cell.angle_gamma   90.00
#
_symmetry.space_group_name_H-M   'P 1'
#
loop_
_entity.id
_entity.type
_entity.pdbx_description
1 polymer ?
#
loop_
_entity_poly.entity_id
_entity_poly.type
_entity_poly.pdbx_seq_one_letter_code
_entity_poly.pdbx_strand_id
1 'polypeptide(L)'
;MTTVIRSTKTIALWVFHCVFAFSFSVVHAGGENPFQQQAELLQQQIARYADMQKRGGWGKLLLNKKQYKAGEKAPFVAQVKKRLQVCGDLDGSDTTSLFTPELEAAVKKAQHRFGFKETGLIDNLLISSLNVPVEQRIQQLQINLDRARTMNVNASGRRIVVNIPEYKLHVYEGATHVFDMNVVVGSETHRTAIFDDELTHVVFSPYWNVPQSIVQNEILPAMRRNRRYLSSHGYEQIGTENGLPKSEPAKLANYLLKDDPNWTAEKIEDAMNAGKEQWVKLSAVVPVSIIYLTAWVDHEGVLNFRDDVYEMDNSLPVAANIGF
;
A
#
# COMPACT_ATOMS: atom_id res chain seq x y z
N MET A 1 8.15 -31.37 -26.22
CA MET A 1 7.79 -30.00 -26.63
C MET A 1 7.32 -29.25 -25.40
N THR A 2 7.99 -28.16 -25.03
CA THR A 2 7.62 -27.34 -23.87
C THR A 2 6.73 -26.20 -24.36
N THR A 3 5.43 -26.28 -24.08
CA THR A 3 4.47 -25.22 -24.44
C THR A 3 4.61 -24.06 -23.47
N VAL A 4 4.96 -22.88 -23.98
CA VAL A 4 5.01 -21.63 -23.22
C VAL A 4 3.77 -20.81 -23.57
N ILE A 5 3.08 -20.31 -22.54
CA ILE A 5 1.90 -19.44 -22.67
C ILE A 5 2.30 -18.05 -22.17
N ARG A 6 1.82 -16.99 -22.82
CA ARG A 6 2.19 -15.60 -22.49
C ARG A 6 1.00 -14.65 -22.37
N SER A 7 1.16 -13.61 -21.57
CA SER A 7 0.22 -12.48 -21.45
C SER A 7 0.87 -11.17 -21.94
N THR A 8 0.07 -10.24 -22.45
CA THR A 8 0.52 -9.27 -23.48
C THR A 8 0.30 -7.77 -23.21
N LYS A 9 -0.30 -7.36 -22.07
CA LYS A 9 -0.61 -5.94 -21.78
C LYS A 9 -0.28 -5.52 -20.33
N THR A 10 0.99 -5.64 -19.94
CA THR A 10 1.51 -5.22 -18.61
C THR A 10 2.85 -4.51 -18.79
N ILE A 11 3.23 -3.53 -17.96
CA ILE A 11 4.64 -3.09 -17.83
C ILE A 11 5.26 -3.86 -16.67
N ALA A 12 6.48 -4.35 -16.86
CA ALA A 12 7.25 -5.05 -15.85
C ALA A 12 8.45 -4.18 -15.44
N LEU A 13 8.49 -3.82 -14.16
CA LEU A 13 9.67 -3.28 -13.52
C LEU A 13 10.60 -4.46 -13.24
N TRP A 14 11.67 -4.60 -14.02
CA TRP A 14 12.64 -5.66 -13.81
C TRP A 14 13.68 -5.20 -12.79
N VAL A 15 13.63 -5.85 -11.63
CA VAL A 15 14.62 -5.76 -10.56
C VAL A 15 15.46 -7.04 -10.62
N PHE A 16 16.75 -6.91 -10.91
CA PHE A 16 17.64 -8.05 -11.12
C PHE A 16 18.29 -8.48 -9.81
N HIS A 17 17.83 -9.60 -9.24
CA HIS A 17 18.46 -10.22 -8.08
C HIS A 17 19.97 -10.44 -8.30
N CYS A 18 20.78 -9.66 -7.58
CA CYS A 18 22.21 -9.89 -7.46
C CYS A 18 22.52 -10.28 -6.01
N VAL A 19 22.53 -11.60 -5.73
CA VAL A 19 22.94 -12.12 -4.41
C VAL A 19 24.45 -11.96 -4.27
N PHE A 20 24.87 -10.81 -3.75
CA PHE A 20 26.22 -10.58 -3.25
C PHE A 20 26.17 -10.10 -1.80
N ALA A 21 26.59 -10.96 -0.88
CA ALA A 21 26.76 -10.62 0.52
C ALA A 21 27.99 -9.71 0.68
N PHE A 22 27.78 -8.39 0.67
CA PHE A 22 28.77 -7.41 1.11
C PHE A 22 28.37 -6.82 2.46
N SER A 23 29.21 -7.05 3.48
CA SER A 23 29.16 -6.29 4.73
C SER A 23 29.64 -4.86 4.45
N PHE A 24 28.71 -3.95 4.19
CA PHE A 24 29.02 -2.52 4.07
C PHE A 24 29.03 -1.84 5.44
N SER A 25 30.18 -1.27 5.81
CA SER A 25 30.25 -0.25 6.86
C SER A 25 29.56 1.02 6.37
N VAL A 26 28.54 1.49 7.09
CA VAL A 26 27.73 2.65 6.71
C VAL A 26 28.56 3.94 6.79
N VAL A 27 28.78 4.60 5.66
CA VAL A 27 29.21 6.00 5.59
C VAL A 27 27.96 6.85 5.38
N HIS A 28 27.59 7.64 6.39
CA HIS A 28 26.37 8.45 6.37
C HIS A 28 26.52 9.65 5.43
N ALA A 29 25.87 9.60 4.26
CA ALA A 29 25.80 10.71 3.31
C ALA A 29 24.57 11.61 3.56
N GLY A 30 24.62 12.40 4.64
CA GLY A 30 24.02 13.75 4.72
C GLY A 30 22.51 13.97 4.47
N GLY A 31 21.67 12.95 4.39
CA GLY A 31 20.20 13.08 4.28
C GLY A 31 19.48 12.28 5.35
N GLU A 32 18.50 12.87 6.01
CA GLU A 32 17.72 12.20 7.07
C GLU A 32 16.91 11.04 6.49
N ASN A 33 17.10 9.83 7.03
CA ASN A 33 16.38 8.65 6.58
C ASN A 33 14.85 8.86 6.80
N PRO A 34 14.02 8.82 5.75
CA PRO A 34 12.59 9.05 5.89
C PRO A 34 11.88 8.00 6.77
N PHE A 35 12.45 6.80 6.91
CA PHE A 35 11.95 5.80 7.86
C PHE A 35 12.35 6.10 9.31
N GLN A 36 13.42 6.88 9.54
CA GLN A 36 13.72 7.43 10.86
C GLN A 36 12.72 8.53 11.25
N GLN A 37 12.38 9.44 10.32
CA GLN A 37 11.28 10.40 10.54
C GLN A 37 9.95 9.66 10.83
N GLN A 38 9.68 8.59 10.09
CA GLN A 38 8.50 7.76 10.33
C GLN A 38 8.51 7.07 11.72
N ALA A 39 9.68 6.66 12.21
CA ALA A 39 9.85 6.12 13.56
C ALA A 39 9.56 7.19 14.64
N GLU A 40 10.02 8.43 14.45
CA GLU A 40 9.72 9.53 15.38
C GLU A 40 8.22 9.85 15.44
N LEU A 41 7.55 9.89 14.28
CA LEU A 41 6.10 10.08 14.19
C LEU A 41 5.31 8.95 14.87
N LEU A 42 5.74 7.68 14.70
CA LEU A 42 5.14 6.54 15.40
C LEU A 42 5.35 6.63 16.91
N GLN A 43 6.54 7.03 17.37
CA GLN A 43 6.82 7.21 18.79
C GLN A 43 5.91 8.27 19.44
N GLN A 44 5.61 9.38 18.73
CA GLN A 44 4.63 10.38 19.17
C GLN A 44 3.20 9.80 19.27
N GLN A 45 2.78 9.00 18.29
CA GLN A 45 1.45 8.36 18.33
C GLN A 45 1.36 7.28 19.42
N ILE A 46 2.43 6.52 19.70
CA ILE A 46 2.48 5.57 20.82
C ILE A 46 2.27 6.29 22.15
N ALA A 47 2.96 7.42 22.38
CA ALA A 47 2.76 8.22 23.59
C ALA A 47 1.31 8.72 23.72
N ARG A 48 0.75 9.24 22.62
CA ARG A 48 -0.65 9.69 22.56
C ARG A 48 -1.64 8.56 22.87
N TYR A 49 -1.43 7.36 22.34
CA TYR A 49 -2.29 6.20 22.59
C TYR A 49 -2.12 5.64 24.00
N ALA A 50 -0.89 5.64 24.55
CA ALA A 50 -0.63 5.25 25.94
C ALA A 50 -1.36 6.18 26.94
N ASP A 51 -1.44 7.48 26.65
CA ASP A 51 -2.23 8.41 27.46
C ASP A 51 -3.75 8.17 27.34
N MET A 52 -4.25 7.67 26.21
CA MET A 52 -5.63 7.18 26.12
C MET A 52 -5.83 5.91 26.96
N GLN A 53 -4.88 4.97 26.93
CA GLN A 53 -4.90 3.75 27.74
C GLN A 53 -4.93 4.06 29.24
N LYS A 54 -4.06 4.96 29.72
CA LYS A 54 -4.04 5.43 31.13
C LYS A 54 -5.38 6.03 31.59
N ARG A 55 -6.20 6.56 30.66
CA ARG A 55 -7.54 7.11 30.92
C ARG A 55 -8.67 6.06 30.84
N GLY A 56 -8.32 4.77 30.82
CA GLY A 56 -9.26 3.65 30.68
C GLY A 56 -9.55 3.25 29.23
N GLY A 57 -8.75 3.71 28.27
CA GLY A 57 -8.90 3.41 26.85
C GLY A 57 -10.23 3.89 26.29
N TRP A 58 -10.91 3.01 25.55
CA TRP A 58 -12.23 3.32 24.98
C TRP A 58 -13.17 2.11 25.03
N GLY A 59 -14.44 2.36 25.37
CA GLY A 59 -15.46 1.31 25.43
C GLY A 59 -15.88 0.77 24.05
N LYS A 60 -16.73 -0.26 24.02
CA LYS A 60 -17.23 -0.85 22.77
C LYS A 60 -18.46 -0.09 22.24
N LEU A 61 -18.39 0.39 21.00
CA LEU A 61 -19.54 0.93 20.27
C LEU A 61 -20.39 -0.25 19.74
N LEU A 62 -21.65 -0.32 20.15
CA LEU A 62 -22.58 -1.36 19.71
C LEU A 62 -23.52 -0.82 18.64
N LEU A 63 -23.24 -1.16 17.38
CA LEU A 63 -24.06 -0.79 16.25
C LEU A 63 -25.41 -1.53 16.31
N ASN A 64 -26.51 -0.79 16.39
CA ASN A 64 -27.86 -1.30 16.65
C ASN A 64 -28.76 -1.40 15.38
N LYS A 65 -28.24 -1.02 14.21
CA LYS A 65 -28.88 -1.18 12.90
C LYS A 65 -27.81 -1.23 11.80
N LYS A 66 -28.18 -1.63 10.58
CA LYS A 66 -27.22 -1.83 9.46
C LYS A 66 -26.20 -0.69 9.28
N GLN A 67 -26.64 0.56 9.27
CA GLN A 67 -25.78 1.74 9.08
C GLN A 67 -26.48 3.05 9.50
N TYR A 68 -25.70 4.09 9.76
CA TYR A 68 -26.14 5.48 9.88
C TYR A 68 -25.58 6.35 8.74
N LYS A 69 -26.29 7.43 8.40
CA LYS A 69 -25.93 8.39 7.35
C LYS A 69 -26.31 9.84 7.75
N ALA A 70 -25.80 10.82 6.99
CA ALA A 70 -26.08 12.24 7.20
C ALA A 70 -27.59 12.57 7.35
N GLY A 71 -27.88 13.54 8.22
CA GLY A 71 -29.22 14.00 8.56
C GLY A 71 -29.95 13.18 9.62
N GLU A 72 -29.52 11.96 9.92
CA GLU A 72 -30.16 11.11 10.94
C GLU A 72 -29.90 11.60 12.37
N LYS A 73 -30.83 11.34 13.30
CA LYS A 73 -30.69 11.66 14.73
C LYS A 73 -30.77 10.39 15.57
N ALA A 74 -29.73 10.09 16.35
CA ALA A 74 -29.75 8.99 17.33
C ALA A 74 -28.68 9.13 18.43
N PRO A 75 -28.90 8.61 19.65
CA PRO A 75 -27.90 8.61 20.72
C PRO A 75 -26.57 7.93 20.33
N PHE A 76 -26.61 6.93 19.45
CA PHE A 76 -25.41 6.26 18.92
C PHE A 76 -24.50 7.21 18.14
N VAL A 77 -25.06 8.19 17.42
CA VAL A 77 -24.29 9.18 16.66
C VAL A 77 -23.41 10.03 17.61
N ALA A 78 -23.93 10.42 18.77
CA ALA A 78 -23.15 11.15 19.77
C ALA A 78 -22.00 10.30 20.36
N GLN A 79 -22.18 8.98 20.51
CA GLN A 79 -21.12 8.08 20.93
C GLN A 79 -20.01 7.96 19.87
N VAL A 80 -20.37 7.93 18.58
CA VAL A 80 -19.41 7.91 17.47
C VAL A 80 -18.66 9.24 17.38
N LYS A 81 -19.33 10.40 17.50
CA LYS A 81 -18.65 11.71 17.60
C LYS A 81 -17.57 11.72 18.67
N LYS A 82 -17.91 11.27 19.89
CA LYS A 82 -16.95 11.17 21.00
C LYS A 82 -15.76 10.26 20.69
N ARG A 83 -15.96 9.15 19.97
CA ARG A 83 -14.87 8.29 19.51
C ARG A 83 -13.97 9.01 18.49
N LEU A 84 -14.55 9.61 17.47
CA LEU A 84 -13.83 10.31 16.41
C LEU A 84 -13.05 11.53 16.93
N GLN A 85 -13.60 12.25 17.94
CA GLN A 85 -12.89 13.31 18.67
C GLN A 85 -11.64 12.79 19.39
N VAL A 86 -11.77 11.69 20.15
CA VAL A 86 -10.61 11.07 20.84
C VAL A 86 -9.55 10.61 19.82
N CYS A 87 -9.97 10.03 18.70
CA CYS A 87 -9.08 9.62 17.62
C CYS A 87 -8.47 10.79 16.82
N GLY A 88 -9.05 12.00 16.85
CA GLY A 88 -8.61 13.14 16.03
C GLY A 88 -9.14 13.13 14.59
N ASP A 89 -10.20 12.35 14.32
CA ASP A 89 -10.90 12.38 13.03
C ASP A 89 -11.95 13.51 12.98
N LEU A 90 -12.53 13.89 14.14
CA LEU A 90 -13.53 14.96 14.27
C LEU A 90 -13.03 16.07 15.19
N ASP A 91 -12.94 17.29 14.66
CA ASP A 91 -12.59 18.48 15.42
C ASP A 91 -13.80 19.10 16.15
N GLY A 92 -13.52 19.95 17.14
CA GLY A 92 -14.53 20.66 17.91
C GLY A 92 -15.26 19.82 18.97
N SER A 93 -16.30 20.41 19.58
CA SER A 93 -16.97 19.89 20.78
C SER A 93 -18.44 19.51 20.58
N ASP A 94 -18.86 19.25 19.33
CA ASP A 94 -20.23 18.81 19.05
C ASP A 94 -20.50 17.44 19.69
N THR A 95 -21.45 17.43 20.63
CA THR A 95 -21.93 16.25 21.36
C THR A 95 -23.38 15.89 21.01
N THR A 96 -23.98 16.58 20.03
CA THR A 96 -25.37 16.37 19.63
C THR A 96 -25.57 15.00 18.95
N SER A 97 -26.78 14.47 19.08
CA SER A 97 -27.18 13.21 18.44
C SER A 97 -27.46 13.32 16.92
N LEU A 98 -27.24 14.48 16.28
CA LEU A 98 -27.47 14.69 14.85
C LEU A 98 -26.24 14.30 14.03
N PHE A 99 -26.44 13.57 12.95
CA PHE A 99 -25.40 13.29 11.95
C PHE A 99 -25.27 14.50 11.03
N THR A 100 -24.31 15.38 11.34
CA THR A 100 -24.04 16.61 10.59
C THR A 100 -23.08 16.37 9.41
N PRO A 101 -22.94 17.31 8.46
CA PRO A 101 -21.95 17.22 7.38
C PRO A 101 -20.49 17.14 7.88
N GLU A 102 -20.18 17.78 9.00
CA GLU A 102 -18.85 17.74 9.62
C GLU A 102 -18.55 16.33 10.17
N LEU A 103 -19.55 15.66 10.72
CA LEU A 103 -19.42 14.24 11.08
C LEU A 103 -19.24 13.36 9.83
N GLU A 104 -19.89 13.67 8.70
CA GLU A 104 -19.69 12.91 7.45
C GLU A 104 -18.25 13.02 6.96
N ALA A 105 -17.66 14.22 7.00
CA ALA A 105 -16.25 14.44 6.69
C ALA A 105 -15.32 13.67 7.66
N ALA A 106 -15.60 13.72 8.97
CA ALA A 106 -14.83 12.96 9.95
C ALA A 106 -14.96 11.43 9.79
N VAL A 107 -16.13 10.94 9.39
CA VAL A 107 -16.35 9.53 9.07
C VAL A 107 -15.53 9.13 7.83
N LYS A 108 -15.46 9.97 6.79
CA LYS A 108 -14.60 9.73 5.62
C LYS A 108 -13.12 9.75 6.00
N LYS A 109 -12.65 10.71 6.81
CA LYS A 109 -11.28 10.75 7.34
C LYS A 109 -10.92 9.47 8.12
N ALA A 110 -11.83 8.98 8.96
CA ALA A 110 -11.66 7.70 9.67
C ALA A 110 -11.65 6.50 8.72
N GLN A 111 -12.49 6.49 7.68
CA GLN A 111 -12.49 5.45 6.64
C GLN A 111 -11.17 5.44 5.86
N HIS A 112 -10.68 6.60 5.41
CA HIS A 112 -9.38 6.75 4.76
C HIS A 112 -8.24 6.21 5.64
N ARG A 113 -8.21 6.61 6.92
CA ARG A 113 -7.26 6.12 7.93
C ARG A 113 -7.22 4.59 8.05
N PHE A 114 -8.35 3.89 7.85
CA PHE A 114 -8.43 2.43 7.87
C PHE A 114 -8.28 1.77 6.49
N GLY A 115 -8.02 2.54 5.42
CA GLY A 115 -7.91 2.02 4.05
C GLY A 115 -9.27 1.64 3.42
N PHE A 116 -10.37 2.14 3.99
CA PHE A 116 -11.71 1.86 3.52
C PHE A 116 -12.18 2.87 2.48
N LYS A 117 -13.13 2.47 1.64
CA LYS A 117 -13.83 3.41 0.76
C LYS A 117 -14.57 4.45 1.59
N GLU A 118 -14.34 5.72 1.28
CA GLU A 118 -14.90 6.92 1.93
C GLU A 118 -16.40 7.11 1.63
N THR A 119 -17.23 6.18 2.10
CA THR A 119 -18.68 6.21 1.91
C THR A 119 -19.39 7.27 2.73
N GLY A 120 -18.78 7.80 3.79
CA GLY A 120 -19.45 8.69 4.75
C GLY A 120 -20.48 7.98 5.64
N LEU A 121 -20.58 6.64 5.56
CA LEU A 121 -21.52 5.83 6.33
C LEU A 121 -20.87 5.29 7.60
N ILE A 122 -21.62 5.31 8.71
CA ILE A 122 -21.23 4.57 9.92
C ILE A 122 -21.85 3.18 9.82
N ASP A 123 -21.06 2.19 9.45
CA ASP A 123 -21.46 0.79 9.25
C ASP A 123 -20.68 -0.17 10.17
N ASN A 124 -20.91 -1.48 10.01
CA ASN A 124 -20.24 -2.48 10.82
C ASN A 124 -18.72 -2.53 10.57
N LEU A 125 -18.24 -2.19 9.38
CA LEU A 125 -16.83 -2.23 9.02
C LEU A 125 -16.08 -1.12 9.79
N LEU A 126 -16.56 0.12 9.71
CA LEU A 126 -16.00 1.24 10.47
C LEU A 126 -16.08 1.01 11.98
N ILE A 127 -17.24 0.55 12.48
CA ILE A 127 -17.42 0.32 13.92
C ILE A 127 -16.51 -0.81 14.44
N SER A 128 -16.22 -1.83 13.63
CA SER A 128 -15.26 -2.88 13.99
C SER A 128 -13.84 -2.32 14.14
N SER A 129 -13.37 -1.53 13.17
CA SER A 129 -12.03 -0.90 13.23
C SER A 129 -11.86 0.13 14.34
N LEU A 130 -12.92 0.89 14.64
CA LEU A 130 -12.94 1.80 15.79
C LEU A 130 -12.96 1.06 17.13
N ASN A 131 -13.52 -0.16 17.17
CA ASN A 131 -13.62 -0.99 18.37
C ASN A 131 -12.38 -1.84 18.69
N VAL A 132 -11.36 -1.86 17.82
CA VAL A 132 -10.06 -2.47 18.17
C VAL A 132 -9.55 -1.82 19.46
N PRO A 133 -9.21 -2.58 20.52
CA PRO A 133 -8.73 -2.03 21.79
C PRO A 133 -7.49 -1.14 21.64
N VAL A 134 -7.33 -0.18 22.56
CA VAL A 134 -6.18 0.74 22.53
C VAL A 134 -4.86 -0.01 22.73
N GLU A 135 -4.89 -1.08 23.53
CA GLU A 135 -3.78 -2.00 23.77
C GLU A 135 -3.26 -2.61 22.46
N GLN A 136 -4.18 -3.13 21.62
CA GLN A 136 -3.84 -3.74 20.34
C GLN A 136 -3.33 -2.69 19.34
N ARG A 137 -3.86 -1.46 19.38
CA ARG A 137 -3.31 -0.37 18.56
C ARG A 137 -1.93 0.08 19.02
N ILE A 138 -1.64 0.11 20.32
CA ILE A 138 -0.29 0.39 20.84
C ILE A 138 0.69 -0.69 20.38
N GLN A 139 0.31 -1.97 20.49
CA GLN A 139 1.12 -3.10 20.01
C GLN A 139 1.40 -2.97 18.49
N GLN A 140 0.37 -2.69 17.69
CA GLN A 140 0.51 -2.47 16.24
C GLN A 140 1.47 -1.30 15.93
N LEU A 141 1.36 -0.19 16.66
CA LEU A 141 2.27 0.96 16.50
C LEU A 141 3.72 0.61 16.90
N GLN A 142 3.94 -0.13 17.98
CA GLN A 142 5.27 -0.56 18.44
C GLN A 142 5.96 -1.48 17.42
N ILE A 143 5.22 -2.46 16.88
CA ILE A 143 5.71 -3.34 15.81
C ILE A 143 6.17 -2.54 14.59
N ASN A 144 5.38 -1.56 14.15
CA ASN A 144 5.73 -0.75 12.99
C ASN A 144 6.82 0.29 13.28
N LEU A 145 6.98 0.73 14.54
CA LEU A 145 8.12 1.54 14.98
C LEU A 145 9.44 0.77 14.82
N ASP A 146 9.47 -0.49 15.25
CA ASP A 146 10.68 -1.32 15.12
C ASP A 146 10.98 -1.65 13.65
N ARG A 147 9.95 -1.94 12.84
CA ARG A 147 10.11 -2.08 11.37
C ARG A 147 10.70 -0.81 10.74
N ALA A 148 10.15 0.36 11.05
CA ALA A 148 10.64 1.64 10.52
C ALA A 148 12.11 1.91 10.92
N ARG A 149 12.50 1.57 12.15
CA ARG A 149 13.89 1.69 12.63
C ARG A 149 14.87 0.76 11.89
N THR A 150 14.42 -0.40 11.42
CA THR A 150 15.28 -1.34 10.68
C THR A 150 15.45 -1.00 9.19
N MET A 151 14.59 -0.14 8.63
CA MET A 151 14.63 0.24 7.22
C MET A 151 15.72 1.28 6.97
N ASN A 152 16.72 0.95 6.15
CA ASN A 152 17.83 1.84 5.80
C ASN A 152 17.79 2.20 4.32
N VAL A 153 17.04 3.23 3.98
CA VAL A 153 16.82 3.67 2.58
C VAL A 153 17.39 5.06 2.39
N ASN A 154 18.18 5.25 1.33
CA ASN A 154 18.76 6.54 0.98
C ASN A 154 17.66 7.59 0.77
N ALA A 155 17.80 8.72 1.47
CA ALA A 155 16.82 9.80 1.50
C ALA A 155 16.84 10.72 0.27
N SER A 156 17.85 10.59 -0.59
CA SER A 156 18.14 11.51 -1.70
C SER A 156 17.67 10.99 -3.05
N GLY A 157 17.24 11.91 -3.91
CA GLY A 157 16.84 11.62 -5.29
C GLY A 157 15.45 10.98 -5.44
N ARG A 158 15.18 10.43 -6.63
CA ARG A 158 13.92 9.72 -6.91
C ARG A 158 13.96 8.32 -6.31
N ARG A 159 12.90 7.93 -5.61
CA ARG A 159 12.75 6.59 -5.03
C ARG A 159 11.31 6.11 -5.08
N ILE A 160 11.13 4.79 -5.08
CA ILE A 160 9.85 4.10 -5.09
C ILE A 160 9.72 3.30 -3.80
N VAL A 161 8.59 3.41 -3.12
CA VAL A 161 8.27 2.61 -1.93
C VAL A 161 6.94 1.90 -2.15
N VAL A 162 6.91 0.59 -2.00
CA VAL A 162 5.69 -0.23 -2.13
C VAL A 162 5.31 -0.75 -0.74
N ASN A 163 4.18 -0.31 -0.20
CA ASN A 163 3.71 -0.73 1.12
C ASN A 163 2.66 -1.85 0.96
N ILE A 164 3.05 -3.08 1.30
CA ILE A 164 2.24 -4.29 1.01
C ILE A 164 0.82 -4.23 1.64
N PRO A 165 0.64 -3.97 2.96
CA PRO A 165 -0.70 -3.90 3.58
C PRO A 165 -1.55 -2.74 3.08
N GLU A 166 -0.95 -1.74 2.45
CA GLU A 166 -1.66 -0.58 1.90
C GLU A 166 -2.14 -0.80 0.46
N TYR A 167 -1.60 -1.80 -0.25
CA TYR A 167 -1.81 -2.02 -1.68
C TYR A 167 -1.42 -0.80 -2.55
N LYS A 168 -0.43 -0.01 -2.10
CA LYS A 168 0.06 1.17 -2.81
C LYS A 168 1.56 1.15 -3.08
N LEU A 169 1.91 1.82 -4.18
CA LEU A 169 3.23 2.30 -4.52
C LEU A 169 3.22 3.83 -4.38
N HIS A 170 4.24 4.36 -3.71
CA HIS A 170 4.49 5.78 -3.52
C HIS A 170 5.77 6.18 -4.24
N VAL A 171 5.75 7.32 -4.91
CA VAL A 171 6.93 7.91 -5.55
C VAL A 171 7.33 9.16 -4.79
N TYR A 172 8.62 9.23 -4.43
CA TYR A 172 9.21 10.39 -3.75
C TYR A 172 10.35 10.99 -4.59
N GLU A 173 10.58 12.29 -4.42
CA GLU A 173 11.76 13.01 -4.91
C GLU A 173 12.37 13.74 -3.70
N GLY A 174 13.42 13.14 -3.13
CA GLY A 174 13.91 13.48 -1.79
C GLY A 174 12.87 13.17 -0.70
N ALA A 175 12.58 14.18 0.12
CA ALA A 175 11.53 14.13 1.15
C ALA A 175 10.11 14.40 0.58
N THR A 176 9.99 14.90 -0.66
CA THR A 176 8.70 15.29 -1.24
C THR A 176 7.99 14.07 -1.84
N HIS A 177 6.74 13.83 -1.42
CA HIS A 177 5.83 12.90 -2.10
C HIS A 177 5.40 13.48 -3.44
N VAL A 178 5.39 12.64 -4.49
CA VAL A 178 5.10 13.05 -5.87
C VAL A 178 3.76 12.50 -6.35
N PHE A 179 3.54 11.18 -6.19
CA PHE A 179 2.23 10.56 -6.43
C PHE A 179 2.14 9.14 -5.84
N ASP A 180 0.89 8.68 -5.73
CA ASP A 180 0.52 7.30 -5.45
C ASP A 180 0.09 6.54 -6.72
N MET A 181 0.23 5.22 -6.68
CA MET A 181 -0.42 4.25 -7.56
C MET A 181 -0.89 3.03 -6.77
N ASN A 182 -2.05 2.48 -7.11
CA ASN A 182 -2.49 1.20 -6.58
C ASN A 182 -1.65 0.06 -7.18
N VAL A 183 -1.33 -0.95 -6.37
CA VAL A 183 -0.63 -2.17 -6.78
C VAL A 183 -1.43 -3.43 -6.41
N VAL A 184 -1.09 -4.54 -7.06
CA VAL A 184 -1.56 -5.88 -6.67
C VAL A 184 -0.39 -6.60 -6.02
N VAL A 185 -0.60 -7.12 -4.81
CA VAL A 185 0.37 -7.92 -4.06
C VAL A 185 -0.07 -9.38 -4.01
N GLY A 186 0.85 -10.27 -3.64
CA GLY A 186 0.60 -11.70 -3.52
C GLY A 186 -0.43 -12.04 -2.44
N SER A 187 -1.01 -13.23 -2.52
CA SER A 187 -1.90 -13.74 -1.46
C SER A 187 -1.12 -14.15 -0.22
N GLU A 188 -1.81 -14.38 0.90
CA GLU A 188 -1.21 -14.86 2.16
C GLU A 188 -0.39 -16.17 1.99
N THR A 189 -0.78 -17.02 1.03
CA THR A 189 -0.07 -18.27 0.68
C THR A 189 1.09 -18.07 -0.31
N HIS A 190 1.12 -16.95 -1.02
CA HIS A 190 2.11 -16.62 -2.05
C HIS A 190 2.56 -15.17 -1.87
N ARG A 191 3.17 -14.89 -0.72
CA ARG A 191 3.45 -13.53 -0.21
C ARG A 191 4.43 -12.79 -1.12
N THR A 192 4.20 -11.49 -1.34
CA THR A 192 5.20 -10.61 -1.94
C THR A 192 6.39 -10.48 -0.98
N ALA A 193 7.61 -10.64 -1.49
CA ALA A 193 8.82 -10.50 -0.70
C ALA A 193 9.11 -9.03 -0.32
N ILE A 194 9.58 -8.82 0.90
CA ILE A 194 10.12 -7.54 1.41
C ILE A 194 11.59 -7.47 0.99
N PHE A 195 12.00 -6.41 0.31
CA PHE A 195 13.39 -6.19 -0.12
C PHE A 195 13.66 -4.73 -0.48
N ASP A 196 14.95 -4.39 -0.58
CA ASP A 196 15.48 -3.14 -1.13
C ASP A 196 16.37 -3.46 -2.33
N ASP A 197 16.19 -2.78 -3.46
CA ASP A 197 16.96 -2.98 -4.69
C ASP A 197 16.93 -1.72 -5.59
N GLU A 198 17.60 -1.76 -6.75
CA GLU A 198 17.81 -0.63 -7.65
C GLU A 198 17.13 -0.84 -9.01
N LEU A 199 16.14 -0.01 -9.34
CA LEU A 199 15.54 0.02 -10.67
C LEU A 199 16.49 0.71 -11.66
N THR A 200 16.92 -0.05 -12.67
CA THR A 200 17.83 0.42 -13.72
C THR A 200 17.21 0.46 -15.11
N HIS A 201 16.09 -0.24 -15.33
CA HIS A 201 15.43 -0.37 -16.63
C HIS A 201 13.89 -0.38 -16.50
N VAL A 202 13.22 0.22 -17.47
CA VAL A 202 11.79 0.03 -17.74
C VAL A 202 11.66 -0.87 -18.97
N VAL A 203 10.77 -1.87 -18.89
CA VAL A 203 10.48 -2.75 -20.03
C VAL A 203 9.05 -2.49 -20.50
N PHE A 204 8.92 -2.02 -21.73
CA PHE A 204 7.64 -1.83 -22.43
C PHE A 204 7.25 -3.11 -23.17
N SER A 205 5.94 -3.37 -23.25
CA SER A 205 5.37 -4.61 -23.82
C SER A 205 6.09 -5.92 -23.44
N PRO A 206 6.50 -6.14 -22.17
CA PRO A 206 7.15 -7.37 -21.73
C PRO A 206 6.28 -8.59 -21.97
N TYR A 207 6.92 -9.66 -22.43
CA TYR A 207 6.29 -10.96 -22.53
C TYR A 207 6.19 -11.60 -21.14
N TRP A 208 5.02 -11.60 -20.51
CA TRP A 208 4.84 -12.38 -19.28
C TRP A 208 4.85 -13.86 -19.60
N ASN A 209 5.98 -14.53 -19.40
CA ASN A 209 6.06 -15.99 -19.43
C ASN A 209 5.26 -16.54 -18.24
N VAL A 210 4.11 -17.16 -18.52
CA VAL A 210 3.28 -17.74 -17.45
C VAL A 210 4.08 -18.84 -16.73
N PRO A 211 4.27 -18.77 -15.40
CA PRO A 211 4.93 -19.81 -14.63
C PRO A 211 4.27 -21.19 -14.84
N GLN A 212 5.08 -22.25 -14.90
CA GLN A 212 4.59 -23.60 -15.21
C GLN A 212 3.50 -24.09 -14.24
N SER A 213 3.53 -23.65 -12.98
CA SER A 213 2.51 -23.92 -11.97
C SER A 213 1.14 -23.33 -12.35
N ILE A 214 1.07 -22.07 -12.77
CA ILE A 214 -0.17 -21.42 -13.23
C ILE A 214 -0.66 -22.09 -14.53
N VAL A 215 0.26 -22.45 -15.44
CA VAL A 215 -0.10 -23.23 -16.64
C VAL A 215 -0.77 -24.56 -16.26
N GLN A 216 -0.21 -25.30 -15.29
CA GLN A 216 -0.71 -26.61 -14.87
C GLN A 216 -2.00 -26.55 -14.04
N ASN A 217 -2.11 -25.60 -13.12
CA ASN A 217 -3.17 -25.58 -12.09
C ASN A 217 -4.39 -24.75 -12.50
N GLU A 218 -4.20 -23.71 -13.34
CA GLU A 218 -5.27 -22.77 -13.69
C GLU A 218 -5.60 -22.86 -15.19
N ILE A 219 -4.59 -22.69 -16.05
CA ILE A 219 -4.81 -22.57 -17.50
C ILE A 219 -5.20 -23.92 -18.12
N LEU A 220 -4.47 -25.01 -17.88
CA LEU A 220 -4.82 -26.32 -18.46
C LEU A 220 -6.22 -26.81 -18.02
N PRO A 221 -6.63 -26.71 -16.73
CA PRO A 221 -8.01 -27.04 -16.32
C PRO A 221 -9.07 -26.10 -16.90
N ALA A 222 -8.76 -24.83 -17.15
CA ALA A 222 -9.66 -23.91 -17.83
C ALA A 222 -9.79 -24.20 -19.34
N MET A 223 -8.69 -24.51 -20.03
CA MET A 223 -8.67 -24.95 -21.44
C MET A 223 -9.45 -26.25 -21.67
N ARG A 224 -9.38 -27.20 -20.74
CA ARG A 224 -10.20 -28.44 -20.78
C ARG A 224 -11.71 -28.13 -20.74
N ARG A 225 -12.11 -27.10 -19.99
CA ARG A 225 -13.51 -26.66 -19.83
C ARG A 225 -13.98 -25.78 -20.99
N ASN A 226 -13.10 -24.93 -21.53
CA ASN A 226 -13.38 -24.06 -22.66
C ASN A 226 -12.21 -24.07 -23.66
N ARG A 227 -12.44 -24.67 -24.85
CA ARG A 227 -11.42 -24.72 -25.92
C ARG A 227 -11.00 -23.33 -26.46
N ARG A 228 -11.80 -22.29 -26.21
CA ARG A 228 -11.49 -20.88 -26.55
C ARG A 228 -10.89 -20.09 -25.36
N TYR A 229 -10.54 -20.76 -24.25
CA TYR A 229 -10.09 -20.08 -23.04
C TYR A 229 -8.90 -19.14 -23.26
N LEU A 230 -7.89 -19.56 -24.03
CA LEU A 230 -6.71 -18.73 -24.27
C LEU A 230 -7.07 -17.45 -25.04
N SER A 231 -7.75 -17.59 -26.18
CA SER A 231 -8.14 -16.45 -27.03
C SER A 231 -9.20 -15.55 -26.40
N SER A 232 -10.01 -16.04 -25.45
CA SER A 232 -10.99 -15.21 -24.74
C SER A 232 -10.43 -14.47 -23.51
N HIS A 233 -9.15 -14.66 -23.15
CA HIS A 233 -8.52 -14.03 -21.98
C HIS A 233 -7.16 -13.38 -22.30
N GLY A 234 -6.88 -13.08 -23.58
CA GLY A 234 -5.63 -12.43 -24.00
C GLY A 234 -4.36 -13.29 -23.82
N TYR A 235 -4.50 -14.60 -23.57
CA TYR A 235 -3.37 -15.51 -23.51
C TYR A 235 -2.98 -15.97 -24.91
N GLU A 236 -1.71 -15.74 -25.26
CA GLU A 236 -1.18 -16.10 -26.56
C GLU A 236 -0.27 -17.32 -26.49
N GLN A 237 -0.52 -18.25 -27.42
CA GLN A 237 0.52 -19.14 -27.97
C GLN A 237 1.03 -18.54 -29.30
N ILE A 238 1.36 -17.23 -29.27
CA ILE A 238 1.85 -16.38 -30.38
C ILE A 238 1.03 -16.55 -31.69
N GLY A 239 -0.12 -15.89 -31.92
CA GLY A 239 -0.84 -14.85 -31.17
C GLY A 239 -2.31 -14.73 -31.67
N THR A 240 -3.01 -13.58 -31.70
CA THR A 240 -2.65 -12.20 -31.30
C THR A 240 -3.85 -11.43 -30.73
N GLU A 241 -3.60 -10.58 -29.72
CA GLU A 241 -4.40 -9.46 -29.19
C GLU A 241 -5.76 -9.71 -28.46
N ASN A 242 -5.82 -9.48 -27.13
CA ASN A 242 -6.51 -8.32 -26.49
C ASN A 242 -6.85 -8.44 -24.98
N GLY A 243 -6.40 -7.45 -24.19
CA GLY A 243 -7.07 -6.93 -22.97
C GLY A 243 -6.60 -7.44 -21.59
N LEU A 244 -6.16 -6.53 -20.71
CA LEU A 244 -5.80 -6.80 -19.29
C LEU A 244 -6.24 -5.64 -18.34
N PRO A 245 -6.20 -5.82 -17.00
CA PRO A 245 -6.75 -4.86 -16.03
C PRO A 245 -6.01 -3.51 -15.96
N LYS A 246 -6.73 -2.46 -15.53
CA LYS A 246 -6.18 -1.11 -15.33
C LYS A 246 -5.30 -1.02 -14.08
N SER A 247 -3.99 -1.10 -14.27
CA SER A 247 -3.03 -0.25 -13.54
C SER A 247 -2.78 1.04 -14.34
N GLU A 248 -2.05 2.02 -13.78
CA GLU A 248 -1.62 3.25 -14.50
C GLU A 248 -0.12 3.20 -14.88
N PRO A 249 0.41 2.14 -15.54
CA PRO A 249 1.85 1.99 -15.66
C PRO A 249 2.48 3.03 -16.61
N ALA A 250 1.69 3.59 -17.53
CA ALA A 250 2.07 4.73 -18.36
C ALA A 250 2.48 5.94 -17.52
N LYS A 251 1.80 6.22 -16.41
CA LYS A 251 2.10 7.35 -15.50
C LYS A 251 3.49 7.19 -14.87
N LEU A 252 3.80 5.99 -14.38
CA LEU A 252 5.12 5.70 -13.82
C LEU A 252 6.22 5.73 -14.90
N ALA A 253 5.97 5.18 -16.08
CA ALA A 253 6.94 5.22 -17.18
C ALA A 253 7.26 6.66 -17.63
N ASN A 254 6.23 7.51 -17.81
CA ASN A 254 6.39 8.93 -18.10
C ASN A 254 7.21 9.64 -17.00
N TYR A 255 6.97 9.34 -15.72
CA TYR A 255 7.73 9.94 -14.63
C TYR A 255 9.18 9.48 -14.55
N LEU A 256 9.45 8.18 -14.78
CA LEU A 256 10.80 7.62 -14.75
C LEU A 256 11.66 8.16 -15.91
N LEU A 257 11.06 8.32 -17.08
CA LEU A 257 11.72 8.79 -18.30
C LEU A 257 11.66 10.31 -18.50
N LYS A 258 11.08 11.08 -17.56
CA LYS A 258 10.83 12.54 -17.66
C LYS A 258 12.07 13.36 -18.04
N ASP A 259 13.27 12.89 -17.66
CA ASP A 259 14.54 13.59 -17.86
C ASP A 259 15.31 13.11 -19.12
N ASP A 260 14.79 12.13 -19.86
CA ASP A 260 15.36 11.73 -21.15
C ASP A 260 14.58 12.41 -22.30
N PRO A 261 15.16 13.40 -23.00
CA PRO A 261 14.47 14.12 -24.07
C PRO A 261 14.12 13.23 -25.28
N ASN A 262 14.65 12.00 -25.34
CA ASN A 262 14.29 11.03 -26.36
C ASN A 262 12.95 10.32 -26.07
N TRP A 263 12.31 10.53 -24.91
CA TRP A 263 11.10 9.84 -24.48
C TRP A 263 9.92 10.80 -24.23
N THR A 264 9.17 11.07 -25.29
CA THR A 264 7.88 11.77 -25.22
C THR A 264 6.76 10.84 -24.75
N ALA A 265 5.68 11.42 -24.20
CA ALA A 265 4.50 10.65 -23.77
C ALA A 265 3.88 9.80 -24.90
N GLU A 266 3.79 10.37 -26.12
CA GLU A 266 3.34 9.67 -27.33
C GLU A 266 4.21 8.44 -27.62
N LYS A 267 5.54 8.59 -27.64
CA LYS A 267 6.48 7.49 -27.85
C LYS A 267 6.44 6.43 -26.75
N ILE A 268 6.12 6.82 -25.51
CA ILE A 268 5.91 5.88 -24.39
C ILE A 268 4.62 5.07 -24.61
N GLU A 269 3.54 5.72 -25.04
CA GLU A 269 2.28 5.06 -25.39
C GLU A 269 2.43 4.12 -26.60
N ASP A 270 3.16 4.55 -27.63
CA ASP A 270 3.53 3.70 -28.78
C ASP A 270 4.33 2.47 -28.33
N ALA A 271 5.38 2.66 -27.51
CA ALA A 271 6.21 1.55 -27.01
C ALA A 271 5.41 0.57 -26.12
N MET A 272 4.44 1.06 -25.36
CA MET A 272 3.50 0.24 -24.59
C MET A 272 2.53 -0.58 -25.44
N ASN A 273 2.20 -0.10 -26.65
CA ASN A 273 1.23 -0.73 -27.55
C ASN A 273 1.89 -1.47 -28.73
N ALA A 274 3.21 -1.34 -28.92
CA ALA A 274 3.96 -1.92 -30.03
C ALA A 274 3.95 -3.46 -30.11
N GLY A 275 3.52 -4.16 -29.06
CA GLY A 275 3.44 -5.64 -29.01
C GLY A 275 4.79 -6.35 -29.04
N LYS A 276 5.89 -5.59 -29.00
CA LYS A 276 7.28 -6.05 -28.98
C LYS A 276 7.97 -5.49 -27.75
N GLU A 277 8.62 -6.38 -27.01
CA GLU A 277 9.39 -6.00 -25.83
C GLU A 277 10.49 -4.97 -26.15
N GLN A 278 10.48 -3.84 -25.42
CA GLN A 278 11.50 -2.80 -25.53
C GLN A 278 12.07 -2.48 -24.16
N TRP A 279 13.37 -2.74 -24.01
CA TRP A 279 14.14 -2.44 -22.81
C TRP A 279 14.67 -1.01 -22.88
N VAL A 280 14.41 -0.22 -21.84
CA VAL A 280 14.81 1.18 -21.75
C VAL A 280 15.61 1.37 -20.48
N LYS A 281 16.91 1.62 -20.63
CA LYS A 281 17.79 1.95 -19.49
C LYS A 281 17.42 3.33 -18.96
N LEU A 282 17.28 3.45 -17.65
CA LEU A 282 17.04 4.74 -16.99
C LEU A 282 18.32 5.60 -16.98
N SER A 283 18.14 6.91 -17.11
CA SER A 283 19.23 7.90 -17.04
C SER A 283 19.81 8.04 -15.63
N ALA A 284 19.02 7.75 -14.60
CA ALA A 284 19.44 7.64 -13.21
C ALA A 284 18.89 6.35 -12.61
N VAL A 285 19.63 5.76 -11.67
CA VAL A 285 19.17 4.62 -10.87
C VAL A 285 18.10 5.11 -9.88
N VAL A 286 17.04 4.32 -9.69
CA VAL A 286 15.92 4.66 -8.80
C VAL A 286 15.79 3.54 -7.75
N PRO A 287 16.11 3.79 -6.46
CA PRO A 287 15.90 2.83 -5.40
C PRO A 287 14.43 2.41 -5.28
N VAL A 288 14.19 1.12 -5.06
CA VAL A 288 12.89 0.50 -4.85
C VAL A 288 12.90 -0.29 -3.55
N SER A 289 12.03 0.09 -2.62
CA SER A 289 11.83 -0.61 -1.35
C SER A 289 10.43 -1.22 -1.31
N ILE A 290 10.33 -2.54 -1.17
CA ILE A 290 9.05 -3.19 -0.84
C ILE A 290 9.02 -3.40 0.68
N ILE A 291 8.11 -2.71 1.35
CA ILE A 291 7.99 -2.66 2.80
C ILE A 291 6.66 -3.26 3.28
N TYR A 292 6.56 -3.49 4.59
CA TYR A 292 5.37 -4.01 5.24
C TYR A 292 5.05 -3.17 6.48
N LEU A 293 4.27 -2.11 6.33
CA LEU A 293 3.78 -1.29 7.45
C LEU A 293 2.26 -1.41 7.57
N THR A 294 1.79 -1.96 8.69
CA THR A 294 0.36 -2.04 9.04
C THR A 294 -0.12 -0.81 9.81
N ALA A 295 0.80 0.05 10.27
CA ALA A 295 0.53 1.38 10.79
C ALA A 295 1.68 2.34 10.46
N TRP A 296 1.36 3.54 9.98
CA TRP A 296 2.33 4.60 9.64
C TRP A 296 1.63 5.97 9.70
N VAL A 297 2.38 7.05 9.51
CA VAL A 297 1.84 8.41 9.39
C VAL A 297 2.07 8.86 7.95
N ASP A 298 1.04 9.30 7.26
CA ASP A 298 1.16 9.72 5.86
C ASP A 298 1.72 11.14 5.73
N HIS A 299 1.90 11.61 4.48
CA HIS A 299 2.42 12.94 4.18
C HIS A 299 1.47 14.08 4.62
N GLU A 300 0.24 13.79 5.03
CA GLU A 300 -0.71 14.76 5.61
C GLU A 300 -0.65 14.79 7.14
N GLY A 301 0.22 13.97 7.75
CA GLY A 301 0.31 13.81 9.20
C GLY A 301 -0.80 12.93 9.79
N VAL A 302 -1.57 12.21 8.96
CA VAL A 302 -2.64 11.34 9.42
C VAL A 302 -2.06 9.96 9.75
N LEU A 303 -2.27 9.53 11.00
CA LEU A 303 -1.97 8.16 11.42
C LEU A 303 -2.90 7.19 10.69
N ASN A 304 -2.34 6.29 9.90
CA ASN A 304 -3.01 5.23 9.16
C ASN A 304 -2.88 3.87 9.86
N PHE A 305 -3.86 3.00 9.60
CA PHE A 305 -3.85 1.60 9.97
C PHE A 305 -4.35 0.74 8.80
N ARG A 306 -3.81 -0.45 8.63
CA ARG A 306 -4.30 -1.48 7.71
C ARG A 306 -4.41 -2.82 8.45
N ASP A 307 -5.10 -3.75 7.81
CA ASP A 307 -5.16 -5.14 8.27
C ASP A 307 -3.81 -5.82 8.04
N ASP A 308 -3.46 -6.77 8.91
CA ASP A 308 -2.22 -7.53 8.83
C ASP A 308 -2.36 -8.69 7.83
N VAL A 309 -2.35 -8.35 6.53
CA VAL A 309 -2.71 -9.24 5.40
C VAL A 309 -1.89 -10.52 5.30
N TYR A 310 -0.71 -10.59 5.91
CA TYR A 310 0.19 -11.75 5.99
C TYR A 310 0.43 -12.23 7.43
N GLU A 311 -0.36 -11.80 8.42
CA GLU A 311 -0.23 -12.17 9.84
C GLU A 311 1.20 -11.95 10.42
N MET A 312 1.92 -10.94 9.93
CA MET A 312 3.31 -10.67 10.31
C MET A 312 3.45 -9.88 11.62
N ASP A 313 2.41 -9.18 12.07
CA ASP A 313 2.38 -8.50 13.37
C ASP A 313 2.39 -9.51 14.53
N ASN A 314 1.82 -10.71 14.32
CA ASN A 314 1.86 -11.81 15.29
C ASN A 314 3.24 -12.47 15.44
N SER A 315 4.16 -12.23 14.49
CA SER A 315 5.46 -12.94 14.44
C SER A 315 6.56 -12.30 15.27
N LEU A 316 6.39 -11.05 15.69
CA LEU A 316 7.36 -10.31 16.48
C LEU A 316 7.05 -10.45 17.98
N PRO A 317 8.01 -10.89 18.81
CA PRO A 317 7.83 -10.81 20.25
C PRO A 317 7.72 -9.34 20.64
N VAL A 318 6.53 -8.93 21.12
CA VAL A 318 6.33 -7.59 21.70
C VAL A 318 7.40 -7.41 22.76
N ALA A 319 8.24 -6.38 22.60
CA ALA A 319 9.33 -6.09 23.53
C ALA A 319 8.73 -5.86 24.93
N ALA A 320 8.81 -6.90 25.77
CA ALA A 320 8.15 -6.91 27.06
C ALA A 320 8.78 -5.85 27.96
N ASN A 321 7.98 -4.82 28.28
CA ASN A 321 8.36 -3.65 29.09
C ASN A 321 9.42 -2.75 28.42
N ILE A 322 8.98 -1.88 27.51
CA ILE A 322 9.52 -0.52 27.51
C ILE A 322 8.68 0.27 28.52
N GLY A 323 9.24 0.54 29.70
CA GLY A 323 8.60 1.39 30.70
C GLY A 323 8.42 2.81 30.19
N PHE A 324 7.27 3.41 30.50
CA PHE A 324 7.03 4.85 30.36
C PHE A 324 7.58 5.61 31.57
#